data_AF-A0A0K8V8Z6-F1
#
_entry.id   AF-A0A0K8V8Z6-F1
#
_cell.length_a   1.000
_cell.length_b   1.000
_cell.length_c   1.000
_cell.angle_alpha   90.00
_cell.angle_beta   90.00
_cell.angle_gamma   90.00
#
_symmetry.space_group_name_H-M   'P 1'
#
loop_
_entity.id
_entity.type
_entity.pdbx_description
1 polymer ?
#
loop_
_entity_poly.entity_id
_entity_poly.type
_entity_poly.pdbx_seq_one_letter_code
_entity_poly.pdbx_strand_id
1 'polypeptide(L)'
;RTKLLENFTESQQRRLQRVLREMPLGERRPSDLYNEMKRAAGTTLSESILHDLWITRLPTYTQAAIIATNVPIVEKLKIADSITESIKLRQGDCSELCTVQQSTDQDLRAEIAALKQRLDQVVSDNVHRFR
;
A
#
# COMPACT_ATOMS: atom_id res chain seq x y z
N ARG A 1 -14.77 22.75 36.75
CA ARG A 1 -13.45 22.76 36.07
C ARG A 1 -13.15 21.46 35.28
N THR A 2 -14.05 20.47 35.24
CA THR A 2 -13.83 19.15 34.62
C THR A 2 -14.30 19.03 33.16
N LYS A 3 -15.32 19.79 32.75
CA LYS A 3 -15.92 19.73 31.39
C LYS A 3 -14.99 20.16 30.25
N LEU A 4 -13.95 20.96 30.52
CA LEU A 4 -12.98 21.36 29.48
C LEU A 4 -11.99 20.22 29.18
N LEU A 5 -11.68 19.39 30.17
CA LEU A 5 -10.74 18.28 30.02
C LEU A 5 -11.36 17.14 29.21
N GLU A 6 -12.63 16.81 29.46
CA GLU A 6 -13.38 15.76 28.74
C GLU A 6 -13.61 16.13 27.27
N ASN A 7 -13.94 17.39 26.97
CA ASN A 7 -14.04 17.86 25.59
C ASN A 7 -12.68 17.81 24.87
N PHE A 8 -11.60 18.08 25.59
CA PHE A 8 -10.25 18.04 25.03
C PHE A 8 -9.82 16.61 24.71
N THR A 9 -10.05 15.65 25.62
CA THR A 9 -9.73 14.23 25.39
C THR A 9 -10.58 13.63 24.28
N GLU A 10 -11.88 13.96 24.22
CA GLU A 10 -12.76 13.50 23.15
C GLU A 10 -12.34 14.10 21.79
N SER A 11 -11.90 15.36 21.76
CA SER A 11 -11.35 16.02 20.56
C SER A 11 -10.03 15.38 20.10
N GLN A 12 -9.12 15.03 21.03
CA GLN A 12 -7.89 14.30 20.70
C GLN A 12 -8.19 12.90 20.15
N GLN A 13 -9.10 12.16 20.79
CA GLN A 13 -9.49 10.83 20.33
C GLN A 13 -10.16 10.87 18.96
N ARG A 14 -11.02 11.87 18.70
CA ARG A 14 -11.61 12.09 17.38
C ARG A 14 -10.56 12.51 16.34
N ARG A 15 -9.57 13.33 16.69
CA ARG A 15 -8.44 13.66 15.79
C ARG A 15 -7.60 12.43 15.47
N LEU A 16 -7.29 11.59 16.45
CA LEU A 16 -6.56 10.35 16.25
C LEU A 16 -7.36 9.39 15.36
N GLN A 17 -8.63 9.12 15.69
CA GLN A 17 -9.49 8.29 14.86
C GLN A 17 -9.65 8.84 13.45
N ARG A 18 -9.71 10.15 13.27
CA ARG A 18 -9.71 10.80 11.95
C ARG A 18 -8.43 10.49 11.18
N VAL A 19 -7.25 10.70 11.78
CA VAL A 19 -5.96 10.34 11.17
C VAL A 19 -5.91 8.84 10.84
N LEU A 20 -6.59 7.99 11.61
CA LEU A 20 -6.66 6.54 11.38
C LEU A 20 -7.68 6.09 10.33
N ARG A 21 -8.78 6.83 10.13
CA ARG A 21 -9.89 6.47 9.22
C ARG A 21 -9.85 7.20 7.88
N GLU A 22 -9.49 8.48 7.88
CA GLU A 22 -9.66 9.39 6.73
C GLU A 22 -8.38 9.59 5.92
N MET A 23 -7.27 8.94 6.26
CA MET A 23 -5.99 9.18 5.58
C MET A 23 -5.71 8.08 4.53
N PRO A 24 -6.12 8.25 3.26
CA PRO A 24 -5.64 7.38 2.19
C PRO A 24 -4.12 7.58 2.07
N LEU A 25 -3.34 6.53 2.33
CA LEU A 25 -1.94 6.47 1.91
C LEU A 25 -1.90 6.37 0.38
N GLY A 26 -2.15 7.49 -0.29
CA GLY A 26 -1.99 7.60 -1.74
C GLY A 26 -0.55 7.93 -2.09
N GLU A 27 -0.02 9.03 -1.54
CA GLU A 27 1.22 9.64 -2.05
C GLU A 27 2.00 10.46 -1.00
N ARG A 28 1.79 10.28 0.30
CA ARG A 28 2.51 11.07 1.33
C ARG A 28 3.77 10.38 1.84
N ARG A 29 4.76 11.18 2.23
CA ARG A 29 6.01 10.70 2.83
C ARG A 29 5.70 10.02 4.18
N PRO A 30 6.23 8.80 4.42
CA PRO A 30 6.12 8.13 5.72
C PRO A 30 6.52 8.98 6.93
N SER A 31 7.48 9.90 6.78
CA SER A 31 7.85 10.86 7.83
C SER A 31 6.74 11.83 8.19
N ASP A 32 6.05 12.39 7.20
CA ASP A 32 4.92 13.29 7.41
C ASP A 32 3.77 12.58 8.13
N LEU A 33 3.49 11.34 7.76
CA LEU A 33 2.49 10.50 8.43
C LEU A 33 2.82 10.33 9.92
N TYR A 34 4.06 9.98 10.25
CA TYR A 34 4.47 9.82 11.65
C TYR A 34 4.37 11.12 12.44
N ASN A 35 4.80 12.25 11.86
CA ASN A 35 4.74 13.55 12.51
C ASN A 35 3.30 14.01 12.75
N GLU A 36 2.40 13.75 11.80
CA GLU A 36 0.98 14.04 11.94
C GLU A 36 0.33 13.16 13.01
N MET A 37 0.65 11.86 13.01
CA MET A 37 0.23 10.93 14.06
C MET A 37 0.74 11.38 15.43
N LYS A 38 2.01 11.81 15.55
CA LYS A 38 2.58 12.34 16.79
C LYS A 38 1.86 13.61 17.26
N ARG A 39 1.56 14.54 16.35
CA ARG A 39 0.79 15.77 16.65
C ARG A 39 -0.67 15.52 17.00
N ALA A 40 -1.27 14.46 16.48
CA ALA A 40 -2.65 14.06 16.78
C ALA A 40 -2.74 13.27 18.09
N ALA A 41 -1.77 12.41 18.36
CA ALA A 41 -1.66 11.63 19.58
C ALA A 41 -1.30 12.51 20.80
N GLY A 42 -0.48 13.54 20.61
CA GLY A 42 -0.02 14.39 21.70
C GLY A 42 0.73 13.57 22.75
N THR A 43 0.26 13.63 24.00
CA THR A 43 0.79 12.86 25.14
C THR A 43 -0.03 11.60 25.45
N THR A 44 -1.02 11.27 24.62
CA THR A 44 -2.02 10.22 24.91
C THR A 44 -1.50 8.83 24.54
N LEU A 45 -0.64 8.73 23.53
CA LEU A 45 -0.01 7.48 23.09
C LEU A 45 1.47 7.49 23.43
N SER A 46 1.99 6.36 23.89
CA SER A 46 3.43 6.14 24.00
C SER A 46 4.07 6.11 22.61
N GLU A 47 5.34 6.50 22.54
CA GLU A 47 6.09 6.45 21.28
C GLU A 47 6.18 5.03 20.71
N SER A 48 6.16 4.00 21.56
CA SER A 48 6.12 2.58 21.14
C SER A 48 4.84 2.21 20.41
N ILE A 49 3.68 2.60 20.93
CA ILE A 49 2.38 2.29 20.30
C ILE A 49 2.23 3.12 19.03
N LEU A 50 2.66 4.38 19.05
CA LEU A 50 2.67 5.24 17.88
C LEU A 50 3.53 4.66 16.74
N HIS A 51 4.69 4.11 17.09
CA HIS A 51 5.60 3.44 16.16
C HIS A 51 4.96 2.20 15.53
N ASP A 52 4.40 1.30 16.33
CA ASP A 52 3.80 0.07 15.81
C ASP A 52 2.60 0.38 14.92
N LEU A 53 1.76 1.34 15.34
CA LEU A 53 0.65 1.83 14.56
C LEU A 53 1.12 2.42 13.22
N TRP A 54 2.20 3.20 13.24
CA TRP A 54 2.79 3.76 12.02
C TRP A 54 3.26 2.65 11.08
N ILE A 55 3.95 1.62 11.58
CA ILE A 55 4.38 0.46 10.77
C ILE A 55 3.17 -0.22 10.12
N THR A 56 2.11 -0.53 10.87
CA THR A 56 0.93 -1.21 10.31
C THR A 56 0.26 -0.45 9.16
N ARG A 57 0.54 0.85 9.03
CA ARG A 57 0.00 1.71 7.99
C ARG A 57 0.88 1.81 6.75
N LEU A 58 2.15 1.41 6.82
CA LEU A 58 3.04 1.46 5.67
C LEU A 58 2.74 0.33 4.69
N PRO A 59 3.14 0.44 3.42
CA PRO A 59 3.13 -0.69 2.49
C PRO A 59 4.01 -1.84 2.97
N THR A 60 3.65 -3.08 2.65
CA THR A 60 4.33 -4.30 3.13
C THR A 60 5.84 -4.30 2.91
N TYR A 61 6.30 -3.77 1.77
CA TYR A 61 7.73 -3.66 1.46
C TYR A 61 8.48 -2.73 2.43
N THR A 62 7.86 -1.60 2.78
CA THR A 62 8.45 -0.64 3.73
C THR A 62 8.38 -1.23 5.14
N GLN A 63 7.29 -1.89 5.51
CA GLN A 63 7.17 -2.57 6.81
C GLN A 63 8.34 -3.54 7.04
N ALA A 64 8.63 -4.41 6.07
CA ALA A 64 9.70 -5.39 6.19
C ALA A 64 11.07 -4.73 6.46
N ALA A 65 11.40 -3.66 5.74
CA ALA A 65 12.65 -2.93 5.94
C ALA A 65 12.73 -2.25 7.31
N ILE A 66 11.62 -1.68 7.79
CA ILE A 66 11.56 -0.99 9.07
C ILE A 66 11.59 -1.98 10.24
N ILE A 67 10.96 -3.14 10.12
CA ILE A 67 10.99 -4.20 11.13
C ILE A 67 12.38 -4.83 11.21
N ALA A 68 13.05 -5.03 10.07
CA ALA A 68 14.40 -5.61 10.02
C ALA A 68 15.48 -4.68 10.58
N THR A 69 15.24 -3.37 10.63
CA THR A 69 16.23 -2.38 11.09
C THR A 69 16.01 -2.02 12.56
N ASN A 70 17.05 -2.15 13.39
CA ASN A 70 17.02 -1.74 14.79
C ASN A 70 17.69 -0.36 14.99
N VAL A 71 17.13 0.64 14.31
CA VAL A 71 17.62 2.03 14.31
C VAL A 71 16.62 2.96 15.00
N PRO A 72 17.05 4.14 15.51
CA PRO A 72 16.11 5.09 16.11
C PRO A 72 15.02 5.52 15.12
N ILE A 73 13.87 5.94 15.64
CA ILE A 73 12.72 6.33 14.83
C ILE A 73 13.07 7.38 13.77
N VAL A 74 13.96 8.33 14.10
CA VAL A 74 14.42 9.35 13.16
C VAL A 74 15.06 8.74 11.90
N GLU A 75 15.82 7.64 12.06
CA GLU A 75 16.42 6.93 10.94
C GLU A 75 15.42 6.03 10.23
N LYS A 76 14.51 5.38 10.97
CA LYS A 76 13.40 4.60 10.37
C LYS A 76 12.56 5.48 9.43
N LEU A 77 12.29 6.73 9.81
CA LEU A 77 11.55 7.67 8.95
C LEU A 77 12.30 7.97 7.66
N LYS A 78 13.61 8.21 7.74
CA LYS A 78 14.46 8.43 6.54
C LYS A 78 14.49 7.22 5.62
N ILE A 79 14.59 6.01 6.19
CA ILE A 79 14.58 4.76 5.42
C ILE A 79 13.23 4.59 4.74
N ALA A 80 12.13 4.78 5.47
CA ALA A 80 10.79 4.69 4.91
C ALA A 80 10.56 5.69 3.78
N ASP A 81 11.01 6.94 3.97
CA ASP A 81 10.96 7.99 2.94
C ASP A 81 11.78 7.61 1.71
N SER A 82 13.01 7.13 1.90
CA SER A 82 13.89 6.71 0.80
C SER A 82 13.34 5.52 0.02
N ILE A 83 12.74 4.54 0.70
CA ILE A 83 12.08 3.39 0.05
C ILE A 83 10.85 3.87 -0.74
N THR A 84 10.05 4.75 -0.14
CA THR A 84 8.85 5.29 -0.81
C THR A 84 9.24 6.14 -2.02
N GLU A 85 10.25 7.00 -1.88
CA GLU A 85 10.77 7.85 -2.95
C GLU A 85 11.43 7.03 -4.06
N SER A 86 12.26 6.04 -3.73
CA SER A 86 12.85 5.14 -4.73
C SER A 86 11.80 4.32 -5.48
N ILE A 87 10.70 3.93 -4.82
CA ILE A 87 9.59 3.25 -5.47
C ILE A 87 8.78 4.21 -6.34
N LYS A 88 8.55 5.45 -5.91
CA LYS A 88 7.89 6.49 -6.72
C LYS A 88 8.70 6.91 -7.94
N LEU A 89 10.00 7.13 -7.76
CA LEU A 89 10.94 7.41 -8.86
C LEU A 89 10.95 6.24 -9.84
N ARG A 90 10.99 5.01 -9.33
CA ARG A 90 10.83 3.84 -10.17
C ARG A 90 9.44 3.75 -10.79
N GLN A 91 8.36 4.20 -10.16
CA GLN A 91 7.01 4.22 -10.78
C GLN A 91 6.87 5.29 -11.86
N GLY A 92 7.66 6.37 -11.82
CA GLY A 92 7.86 7.27 -12.96
C GLY A 92 8.43 6.56 -14.19
N ASP A 93 9.25 5.52 -13.97
CA ASP A 93 9.89 4.70 -15.01
C ASP A 93 9.32 3.27 -15.14
N CYS A 94 8.37 2.85 -14.31
CA CYS A 94 7.82 1.48 -14.27
C CYS A 94 6.47 1.38 -15.01
N SER A 95 6.07 2.45 -15.70
CA SER A 95 5.02 2.33 -16.73
C SER A 95 5.46 1.34 -17.81
N GLU A 96 6.75 1.31 -18.19
CA GLU A 96 7.25 0.42 -19.24
C GLU A 96 7.36 -1.05 -18.81
N LEU A 97 7.76 -1.35 -17.57
CA LEU A 97 7.81 -2.74 -17.10
C LEU A 97 6.41 -3.30 -16.80
N CYS A 98 5.49 -2.51 -16.24
CA CYS A 98 4.10 -2.97 -16.08
C CYS A 98 3.33 -3.02 -17.41
N THR A 99 3.59 -2.15 -18.39
CA THR A 99 2.98 -2.31 -19.72
C THR A 99 3.55 -3.51 -20.47
N VAL A 100 4.84 -3.82 -20.35
CA VAL A 100 5.41 -5.04 -20.96
C VAL A 100 4.88 -6.31 -20.28
N GLN A 101 4.70 -6.32 -18.95
CA GLN A 101 4.05 -7.45 -18.26
C GLN A 101 2.55 -7.55 -18.57
N GLN A 102 1.83 -6.44 -18.68
CA GLN A 102 0.41 -6.43 -19.01
C GLN A 102 0.16 -6.75 -20.49
N SER A 103 1.01 -6.28 -21.40
CA SER A 103 0.94 -6.63 -22.82
C SER A 103 1.24 -8.11 -23.02
N THR A 104 2.27 -8.65 -22.36
CA THR A 104 2.53 -10.10 -22.42
C THR A 104 1.40 -10.93 -21.81
N ASP A 105 0.79 -10.51 -20.68
CA ASP A 105 -0.39 -11.20 -20.13
C ASP A 105 -1.61 -11.10 -21.09
N GLN A 106 -1.81 -9.95 -21.73
CA GLN A 106 -2.89 -9.73 -22.68
C GLN A 106 -2.70 -10.51 -24.00
N ASP A 107 -1.47 -10.56 -24.52
CA ASP A 107 -1.10 -11.34 -25.69
C ASP A 107 -1.24 -12.85 -25.40
N LEU A 108 -0.75 -13.32 -24.25
CA LEU A 108 -0.93 -14.71 -23.82
C LEU A 108 -2.41 -15.07 -23.64
N ARG A 109 -3.23 -14.16 -23.09
CA ARG A 109 -4.69 -14.35 -22.99
C ARG A 109 -5.36 -14.43 -24.36
N ALA A 110 -4.93 -13.60 -25.31
CA ALA A 110 -5.43 -13.64 -26.68
C ALA A 110 -5.04 -14.95 -27.39
N GLU A 111 -3.79 -15.41 -27.22
CA GLU A 111 -3.29 -16.69 -27.72
C GLU A 111 -4.10 -17.87 -27.16
N ILE A 112 -4.34 -17.88 -25.85
CA ILE A 112 -5.17 -18.91 -25.19
C ILE A 112 -6.61 -18.91 -25.74
N ALA A 113 -7.19 -17.74 -25.99
CA ALA A 113 -8.54 -17.64 -26.57
C ALA A 113 -8.59 -18.19 -28.00
N ALA A 114 -7.59 -17.85 -28.83
CA ALA A 114 -7.49 -18.35 -30.20
C ALA A 114 -7.26 -19.88 -30.25
N LEU A 115 -6.42 -20.40 -29.34
CA LEU A 115 -6.18 -21.84 -29.22
C LEU A 115 -7.45 -22.59 -28.77
N LYS A 116 -8.22 -22.03 -27.83
CA LYS A 116 -9.53 -22.60 -27.42
C LYS A 116 -10.49 -22.68 -28.61
N GLN A 117 -10.62 -21.60 -29.39
CA GLN A 117 -11.49 -21.59 -30.56
C GLN A 117 -11.08 -22.62 -31.61
N ARG A 118 -9.77 -22.78 -31.87
CA ARG A 118 -9.27 -23.80 -32.80
C ARG A 118 -9.55 -25.22 -32.30
N LEU A 119 -9.46 -25.46 -31.00
CA LEU A 119 -9.80 -26.75 -30.42
C LEU A 119 -11.28 -27.06 -30.60
N ASP A 120 -12.18 -26.11 -30.29
CA ASP A 120 -13.63 -26.28 -30.46
C ASP A 120 -14.01 -26.53 -31.92
N GLN A 121 -13.32 -25.88 -32.87
CA GLN A 121 -13.50 -26.10 -34.30
C GLN A 121 -13.11 -27.53 -34.70
N VAL A 122 -11.94 -28.00 -34.28
CA VAL A 122 -11.45 -29.36 -34.59
C VAL A 122 -12.32 -30.43 -33.92
N VAL A 123 -12.78 -30.17 -32.70
CA VAL A 123 -13.72 -31.06 -32.00
C VAL A 123 -15.06 -31.13 -32.74
N SER A 124 -15.59 -30.00 -33.17
CA SER A 124 -16.85 -29.94 -33.94
C SER A 124 -16.72 -30.62 -35.31
N ASP A 125 -15.63 -30.36 -36.04
CA ASP A 125 -15.36 -30.98 -37.34
C ASP A 125 -15.17 -32.49 -37.24
N ASN A 126 -14.51 -32.98 -36.18
CA ASN A 126 -14.43 -34.42 -35.91
C ASN A 126 -15.81 -35.01 -35.59
N VAL A 127 -16.62 -34.35 -34.75
CA VAL A 127 -17.97 -34.84 -34.42
C VAL A 127 -18.87 -34.88 -35.67
N HIS A 128 -18.71 -33.95 -36.61
CA HIS A 128 -19.41 -33.97 -37.89
C HIS A 128 -18.90 -35.04 -38.86
N ARG A 129 -17.61 -35.38 -38.82
CA ARG A 129 -17.00 -36.36 -39.72
C ARG A 129 -17.24 -37.81 -39.29
N PHE A 130 -17.54 -38.05 -38.01
CA PHE A 130 -17.85 -39.36 -37.45
C PHE A 130 -19.36 -39.64 -37.29
N ARG A 131 -20.23 -38.80 -37.87
CA ARG A 131 -21.68 -38.97 -37.90
C ARG A 131 -22.16 -39.21 -39.33
#